data_AF-N1ZW53-F1
#
_entry.id   AF-N1ZW53-F1
#
_cell.length_a   1.000
_cell.length_b   1.000
_cell.length_c   1.000
_cell.angle_alpha   90.00
_cell.angle_beta   90.00
_cell.angle_gamma   90.00
#
_symmetry.space_group_name_H-M   'P 1'
#
loop_
_entity.id
_entity.type
_entity.pdbx_description
1 polymer ?
#
loop_
_entity_poly.entity_id
_entity_poly.type
_entity_poly.pdbx_seq_one_letter_code
_entity_poly.pdbx_strand_id
1 'polypeptide(L)'
;MKEHGKHYYLFWKKTSAQSAKILRFFSNLPIADIPDQIEGYPVTELGNYCFAPECRLPDTYKIFQTNISIDSVTELCGNYVESVRLPDTLEIIGDYSFYNCRNLSHIICSGKLHTFGSDAFMNCHHLHHIFIRCTPAEKTGLRQMLAQIPWDTEVHFIENLKPDTSDPQAVLFYPEYYEAYDEIAPAHIFGRKIIGEGFRARQCFENNIVDFSQYDKIFPQACVEESERTLCQLAYNRLRYPYHLSETSKTQYANYIFTHGEILCRQFIQFKQLNDLLFLFQEKLLSPQNSQFALTFAAQTSWSEGCAGILRQKQLQKQPKQRTKYEFDDF
;
A
#
# COMPACT_ATOMS: atom_id res chain seq x y z
N MET A 1 2.10 -24.97 18.30
CA MET A 1 2.08 -23.49 18.30
C MET A 1 0.65 -23.07 18.54
N LYS A 2 0.35 -22.40 19.66
CA LYS A 2 -1.02 -22.00 20.02
C LYS A 2 -1.50 -20.98 18.99
N GLU A 3 -2.55 -21.30 18.24
CA GLU A 3 -3.37 -20.27 17.60
C GLU A 3 -3.72 -19.27 18.70
N HIS A 4 -3.16 -18.07 18.62
CA HIS A 4 -3.60 -16.98 19.47
C HIS A 4 -5.02 -16.69 19.01
N GLY A 5 -6.01 -17.24 19.72
CA GLY A 5 -7.41 -17.08 19.39
C GLY A 5 -7.69 -15.60 19.22
N LYS A 6 -8.23 -15.22 18.06
CA LYS A 6 -8.64 -13.84 17.81
C LYS A 6 -9.74 -13.52 18.83
N HIS A 7 -9.41 -12.75 19.86
CA HIS A 7 -10.30 -12.42 20.95
C HIS A 7 -10.93 -11.05 20.69
N TYR A 8 -12.12 -11.08 20.09
CA TYR A 8 -12.88 -9.86 19.79
C TYR A 8 -14.37 -10.01 20.14
N TYR A 9 -15.01 -8.87 20.37
CA TYR A 9 -16.45 -8.71 20.22
C TYR A 9 -16.75 -7.46 19.40
N LEU A 10 -17.95 -7.41 18.85
CA LEU A 10 -18.39 -6.32 17.99
C LEU A 10 -19.86 -6.01 18.20
N PHE A 11 -20.20 -4.76 17.95
CA PHE A 11 -21.58 -4.29 17.84
C PHE A 11 -21.98 -4.30 16.38
N TRP A 12 -23.15 -4.84 16.06
CA TRP A 12 -23.59 -4.97 14.67
C TRP A 12 -25.10 -4.91 14.52
N LYS A 13 -25.54 -4.76 13.28
CA LYS A 13 -26.94 -4.82 12.87
C LYS A 13 -27.12 -5.69 11.65
N LYS A 14 -28.26 -6.37 11.60
CA LYS A 14 -28.74 -7.01 10.39
C LYS A 14 -29.29 -5.94 9.43
N THR A 15 -28.85 -5.96 8.19
CA THR A 15 -29.35 -5.09 7.11
C THR A 15 -30.63 -5.68 6.50
N SER A 16 -31.35 -4.88 5.73
CA SER A 16 -32.50 -5.36 4.93
C SER A 16 -32.12 -6.43 3.91
N ALA A 17 -30.85 -6.44 3.47
CA ALA A 17 -30.32 -7.36 2.48
C ALA A 17 -29.84 -8.71 3.06
N GLN A 18 -30.20 -9.04 4.30
CA GLN A 18 -29.71 -10.25 5.00
C GLN A 18 -28.17 -10.26 5.13
N SER A 19 -27.57 -9.10 5.38
CA SER A 19 -26.13 -8.97 5.67
C SER A 19 -25.89 -8.33 7.04
N ALA A 20 -24.64 -8.30 7.47
CA ALA A 20 -24.21 -7.70 8.72
C ALA A 20 -23.49 -6.37 8.47
N LYS A 21 -23.92 -5.34 9.22
CA LYS A 21 -23.27 -4.03 9.33
C LYS A 21 -22.58 -3.93 10.69
N ILE A 22 -21.27 -3.72 10.70
CA ILE A 22 -20.51 -3.51 11.94
C ILE A 22 -20.61 -2.06 12.36
N LEU A 23 -20.92 -1.82 13.62
CA LEU A 23 -21.05 -0.49 14.21
C LEU A 23 -19.87 -0.15 15.11
N ARG A 24 -19.30 -1.17 15.77
CA ARG A 24 -18.13 -1.00 16.63
C ARG A 24 -17.38 -2.29 16.83
N PHE A 25 -16.08 -2.20 17.09
CA PHE A 25 -15.19 -3.35 17.21
C PHE A 25 -14.31 -3.23 18.46
N PHE A 26 -14.11 -4.34 19.15
CA PHE A 26 -13.32 -4.43 20.37
C PHE A 26 -12.37 -5.63 20.25
N SER A 27 -11.11 -5.43 20.62
CA SER A 27 -10.06 -6.45 20.45
C SER A 27 -9.06 -6.35 21.59
N ASN A 28 -8.35 -7.44 21.86
CA ASN A 28 -7.21 -7.46 22.77
C ASN A 28 -5.91 -6.95 22.12
N LEU A 29 -5.92 -6.71 20.81
CA LEU A 29 -4.81 -6.21 20.02
C LEU A 29 -5.24 -4.96 19.25
N PRO A 30 -4.31 -4.06 18.88
CA PRO A 30 -4.57 -2.89 18.05
C PRO A 30 -4.85 -3.23 16.57
N ILE A 31 -5.38 -4.44 16.30
CA ILE A 31 -5.58 -5.03 14.99
C ILE A 31 -7.04 -5.46 14.86
N ALA A 32 -7.73 -4.95 13.85
CA ALA A 32 -9.11 -5.33 13.54
C ALA A 32 -9.09 -6.45 12.50
N ASP A 33 -9.23 -7.71 12.93
CA ASP A 33 -9.38 -8.83 12.01
C ASP A 33 -10.86 -9.24 11.93
N ILE A 34 -11.57 -8.57 11.03
CA ILE A 34 -13.02 -8.64 10.94
C ILE A 34 -13.44 -9.96 10.26
N PRO A 35 -14.39 -10.73 10.83
CA PRO A 35 -14.84 -11.98 10.24
C PRO A 35 -15.66 -11.75 8.96
N ASP A 36 -15.63 -12.72 8.04
CA ASP A 36 -16.45 -12.69 6.82
C ASP A 36 -17.95 -12.84 7.10
N GLN A 37 -18.31 -13.44 8.24
CA GLN A 37 -19.70 -13.67 8.62
C GLN A 37 -19.94 -13.47 10.12
N ILE A 38 -21.14 -12.99 10.46
CA ILE A 38 -21.65 -12.88 11.82
C ILE A 38 -23.03 -13.55 11.86
N GLU A 39 -23.23 -14.54 12.74
CA GLU A 39 -24.48 -15.33 12.81
C GLU A 39 -24.93 -15.92 11.45
N GLY A 40 -23.99 -16.30 10.58
CA GLY A 40 -24.26 -16.80 9.23
C GLY A 40 -24.61 -15.72 8.19
N TYR A 41 -24.63 -14.45 8.57
CA TYR A 41 -24.81 -13.32 7.65
C TYR A 41 -23.46 -12.78 7.18
N PRO A 42 -23.25 -12.54 5.87
CA PRO A 42 -22.02 -11.93 5.37
C PRO A 42 -21.83 -10.52 5.91
N VAL A 43 -20.60 -10.16 6.28
CA VAL A 43 -20.26 -8.80 6.70
C VAL A 43 -20.02 -7.95 5.46
N THR A 44 -20.94 -7.04 5.15
CA THR A 44 -20.89 -6.25 3.91
C THR A 44 -20.64 -4.77 4.15
N GLU A 45 -20.78 -4.28 5.38
CA GLU A 45 -20.73 -2.85 5.67
C GLU A 45 -20.06 -2.52 7.00
N LEU A 46 -19.19 -1.50 6.98
CA LEU A 46 -18.80 -0.75 8.16
C LEU A 46 -19.71 0.46 8.31
N GLY A 47 -20.33 0.62 9.47
CA GLY A 47 -21.19 1.74 9.78
C GLY A 47 -20.41 3.04 10.00
N ASN A 48 -21.14 4.15 10.02
CA ASN A 48 -20.55 5.46 10.24
C ASN A 48 -19.78 5.50 11.57
N TYR A 49 -18.63 6.16 11.56
CA TYR A 49 -17.75 6.29 12.74
C TYR A 49 -17.26 4.96 13.36
N CYS A 50 -17.31 3.84 12.63
CA CYS A 50 -17.06 2.49 13.18
C CYS A 50 -15.73 2.34 13.95
N PHE A 51 -14.67 3.03 13.56
CA PHE A 51 -13.35 3.06 14.23
C PHE A 51 -12.95 4.48 14.70
N ALA A 52 -13.80 5.49 14.52
CA ALA A 52 -13.51 6.86 14.97
C ALA A 52 -13.49 6.97 16.51
N PRO A 53 -12.73 7.90 17.12
CA PRO A 53 -12.68 8.07 18.58
C PRO A 53 -14.06 8.24 19.23
N GLU A 54 -14.97 8.95 18.57
CA GLU A 54 -16.35 9.14 19.01
C GLU A 54 -17.30 8.45 18.03
N CYS A 55 -18.23 7.66 18.55
CA CYS A 55 -19.26 6.99 17.77
C CYS A 55 -20.61 7.18 18.43
N ARG A 56 -21.62 7.60 17.66
CA ARG A 56 -23.01 7.60 18.11
C ARG A 56 -23.65 6.28 17.70
N LEU A 57 -23.69 5.34 18.64
CA LEU A 57 -24.39 4.09 18.44
C LEU A 57 -25.91 4.34 18.34
N PRO A 58 -26.61 3.58 17.48
CA PRO A 58 -28.06 3.62 17.41
C PRO A 58 -28.70 2.92 18.62
N ASP A 59 -29.98 3.21 18.89
CA ASP A 59 -30.72 2.72 20.07
C ASP A 59 -30.79 1.19 20.18
N THR A 60 -30.71 0.48 19.06
CA THR A 60 -30.72 -0.98 19.00
C THR A 60 -29.49 -1.47 18.28
N TYR A 61 -28.83 -2.52 18.80
CA TYR A 61 -27.75 -3.25 18.14
C TYR A 61 -27.65 -4.65 18.74
N LYS A 62 -26.97 -5.55 18.03
CA LYS A 62 -26.63 -6.89 18.50
C LYS A 62 -25.15 -6.96 18.87
N ILE A 63 -24.82 -7.88 19.78
CA ILE A 63 -23.43 -8.18 20.15
C ILE A 63 -23.06 -9.53 19.56
N PHE A 64 -21.89 -9.61 18.93
CA PHE A 64 -21.26 -10.87 18.54
C PHE A 64 -19.90 -10.96 19.22
N GLN A 65 -19.61 -12.06 19.87
CA GLN A 65 -18.37 -12.27 20.61
C GLN A 65 -17.80 -13.65 20.35
N THR A 66 -16.47 -13.74 20.36
CA THR A 66 -15.75 -15.00 20.44
C THR A 66 -15.73 -15.51 21.91
N ASN A 67 -15.14 -16.67 22.18
CA ASN A 67 -14.99 -17.16 23.57
C ASN A 67 -14.00 -16.26 24.34
N ILE A 68 -14.47 -15.13 24.89
CA ILE A 68 -13.65 -14.11 25.55
C ILE A 68 -14.25 -13.64 26.87
N SER A 69 -13.38 -13.17 27.77
CA SER A 69 -13.78 -12.30 28.88
C SER A 69 -13.84 -10.86 28.39
N ILE A 70 -14.96 -10.17 28.63
CA ILE A 70 -15.16 -8.77 28.19
C ILE A 70 -14.08 -7.86 28.79
N ASP A 71 -13.57 -8.19 29.98
CA ASP A 71 -12.51 -7.41 30.66
C ASP A 71 -11.13 -7.49 29.98
N SER A 72 -10.96 -8.37 28.99
CA SER A 72 -9.67 -8.59 28.30
C SER A 72 -9.55 -7.89 26.95
N VAL A 73 -10.56 -7.13 26.53
CA VAL A 73 -10.56 -6.42 25.24
C VAL A 73 -10.79 -4.94 25.43
N THR A 74 -10.30 -4.13 24.49
CA THR A 74 -10.43 -2.68 24.48
C THR A 74 -11.13 -2.24 23.21
N GLU A 75 -11.82 -1.11 23.27
CA GLU A 75 -12.43 -0.48 22.11
C GLU A 75 -11.37 -0.13 21.08
N LEU A 76 -11.53 -0.66 19.86
CA LEU A 76 -10.58 -0.46 18.80
C LEU A 76 -10.96 0.82 18.04
N CYS A 77 -10.48 1.97 18.53
CA CYS A 77 -10.82 3.26 17.96
C CYS A 77 -9.70 4.31 18.00
N GLY A 78 -9.76 5.27 17.07
CA GLY A 78 -8.85 6.41 17.02
C GLY A 78 -7.39 5.96 16.96
N ASN A 79 -6.55 6.57 17.80
CA ASN A 79 -5.12 6.28 17.84
C ASN A 79 -4.79 4.85 18.32
N TYR A 80 -5.74 4.08 18.84
CA TYR A 80 -5.48 2.70 19.26
C TYR A 80 -5.48 1.72 18.07
N VAL A 81 -6.09 2.07 16.93
CA VAL A 81 -6.13 1.19 15.76
C VAL A 81 -4.86 1.35 14.94
N GLU A 82 -4.12 0.26 14.76
CA GLU A 82 -2.87 0.25 13.98
C GLU A 82 -3.06 -0.41 12.61
N SER A 83 -3.95 -1.39 12.50
CA SER A 83 -4.24 -2.08 11.23
C SER A 83 -5.63 -2.68 11.19
N VAL A 84 -6.18 -2.77 9.98
CA VAL A 84 -7.55 -3.25 9.75
C VAL A 84 -7.57 -4.22 8.57
N ARG A 85 -7.97 -5.46 8.84
CA ARG A 85 -8.28 -6.49 7.84
C ARG A 85 -9.78 -6.57 7.66
N LEU A 86 -10.25 -6.03 6.55
CA LEU A 86 -11.65 -6.09 6.13
C LEU A 86 -11.97 -7.50 5.58
N PRO A 87 -13.20 -7.98 5.72
CA PRO A 87 -13.62 -9.27 5.19
C PRO A 87 -13.72 -9.24 3.66
N ASP A 88 -13.66 -10.41 3.01
CA ASP A 88 -13.74 -10.50 1.56
C ASP A 88 -15.12 -10.12 1.01
N THR A 89 -16.14 -10.16 1.87
CA THR A 89 -17.53 -9.79 1.59
C THR A 89 -17.83 -8.30 1.78
N LEU A 90 -16.88 -7.49 2.25
CA LEU A 90 -17.14 -6.07 2.51
C LEU A 90 -17.31 -5.27 1.21
N GLU A 91 -18.39 -4.52 1.10
CA GLU A 91 -18.75 -3.72 -0.08
C GLU A 91 -18.77 -2.22 0.24
N ILE A 92 -19.08 -1.86 1.50
CA ILE A 92 -19.39 -0.50 1.92
C ILE A 92 -18.56 -0.10 3.17
N ILE A 93 -17.92 1.07 3.12
CA ILE A 93 -17.39 1.79 4.28
C ILE A 93 -18.25 3.03 4.51
N GLY A 94 -18.81 3.20 5.70
CA GLY A 94 -19.67 4.34 6.04
C GLY A 94 -18.92 5.65 6.28
N ASP A 95 -19.66 6.73 6.49
CA ASP A 95 -19.13 8.08 6.70
C ASP A 95 -18.21 8.12 7.94
N TYR A 96 -17.06 8.80 7.82
CA TYR A 96 -16.12 8.97 8.92
C TYR A 96 -15.67 7.67 9.60
N SER A 97 -15.78 6.50 8.93
CA SER A 97 -15.53 5.19 9.54
C SER A 97 -14.18 5.10 10.26
N PHE A 98 -13.12 5.68 9.70
CA PHE A 98 -11.77 5.72 10.29
C PHE A 98 -11.35 7.13 10.72
N TYR A 99 -12.29 8.05 10.92
CA TYR A 99 -11.97 9.43 11.30
C TYR A 99 -11.02 9.50 12.51
N ASN A 100 -9.93 10.27 12.40
CA ASN A 100 -8.89 10.41 13.43
C ASN A 100 -8.23 9.08 13.88
N CYS A 101 -8.20 8.04 13.05
CA CYS A 101 -7.37 6.85 13.30
C CYS A 101 -5.90 7.14 12.96
N ARG A 102 -5.23 7.96 13.77
CA ARG A 102 -3.92 8.52 13.41
C ARG A 102 -2.78 7.51 13.38
N ASN A 103 -2.92 6.37 14.07
CA ASN A 103 -1.91 5.31 14.06
C ASN A 103 -2.23 4.20 13.05
N LEU A 104 -3.35 4.30 12.33
CA LEU A 104 -3.72 3.32 11.31
C LEU A 104 -2.70 3.36 10.19
N SER A 105 -1.86 2.34 10.12
CA SER A 105 -0.74 2.25 9.19
C SER A 105 -1.14 1.63 7.87
N HIS A 106 -2.05 0.65 7.92
CA HIS A 106 -2.48 -0.08 6.74
C HIS A 106 -3.87 -0.69 6.84
N ILE A 107 -4.45 -0.92 5.67
CA ILE A 107 -5.73 -1.61 5.50
C ILE A 107 -5.55 -2.76 4.51
N ILE A 108 -6.14 -3.91 4.82
CA ILE A 108 -6.21 -5.07 3.92
C ILE A 108 -7.67 -5.28 3.52
N CYS A 109 -7.98 -5.09 2.24
CA CYS A 109 -9.33 -5.20 1.69
C CYS A 109 -9.39 -6.15 0.49
N SER A 110 -10.59 -6.52 0.05
CA SER A 110 -10.81 -7.28 -1.19
C SER A 110 -11.22 -6.35 -2.34
N GLY A 111 -11.23 -6.89 -3.56
CA GLY A 111 -11.73 -6.16 -4.74
C GLY A 111 -13.23 -5.83 -4.70
N LYS A 112 -14.02 -6.36 -3.75
CA LYS A 112 -15.47 -6.11 -3.66
C LYS A 112 -15.83 -4.76 -3.06
N LEU A 113 -14.93 -4.14 -2.33
CA LEU A 113 -15.18 -2.84 -1.71
C LEU A 113 -15.35 -1.79 -2.81
N HIS A 114 -16.52 -1.14 -2.89
CA HIS A 114 -16.83 -0.18 -3.98
C HIS A 114 -17.58 1.07 -3.53
N THR A 115 -18.10 1.12 -2.31
CA THR A 115 -18.82 2.28 -1.78
C THR A 115 -18.12 2.81 -0.54
N PHE A 116 -17.90 4.12 -0.53
CA PHE A 116 -17.23 4.83 0.55
C PHE A 116 -18.08 6.03 0.93
N GLY A 117 -18.37 6.17 2.23
CA GLY A 117 -18.97 7.35 2.81
C GLY A 117 -18.02 8.53 2.77
N SER A 118 -18.56 9.70 3.13
CA SER A 118 -17.81 10.95 3.19
C SER A 118 -16.70 10.86 4.24
N ASP A 119 -15.51 11.35 3.88
CA ASP A 119 -14.38 11.54 4.79
C ASP A 119 -14.00 10.28 5.60
N ALA A 120 -14.18 9.09 5.01
CA ALA A 120 -13.98 7.81 5.67
C ALA A 120 -12.58 7.65 6.27
N PHE A 121 -11.56 8.28 5.68
CA PHE A 121 -10.15 8.24 6.11
C PHE A 121 -9.62 9.58 6.62
N MET A 122 -10.50 10.55 6.94
CA MET A 122 -10.07 11.88 7.35
C MET A 122 -9.18 11.81 8.62
N ASN A 123 -8.04 12.50 8.56
CA ASN A 123 -6.99 12.52 9.58
C ASN A 123 -6.31 11.17 9.89
N CYS A 124 -6.33 10.21 8.95
CA CYS A 124 -5.55 8.97 9.01
C CYS A 124 -4.11 9.18 8.51
N HIS A 125 -3.35 10.09 9.12
CA HIS A 125 -2.08 10.57 8.55
C HIS A 125 -0.97 9.52 8.42
N HIS A 126 -1.06 8.37 9.07
CA HIS A 126 -0.09 7.27 8.92
C HIS A 126 -0.57 6.15 7.99
N LEU A 127 -1.75 6.28 7.36
CA LEU A 127 -2.27 5.28 6.43
C LEU A 127 -1.52 5.39 5.11
N HIS A 128 -0.36 4.74 5.05
CA HIS A 128 0.51 4.77 3.88
C HIS A 128 0.45 3.48 3.06
N HIS A 129 -0.18 2.41 3.55
CA HIS A 129 -0.25 1.15 2.84
C HIS A 129 -1.68 0.63 2.68
N ILE A 130 -2.03 0.25 1.45
CA ILE A 130 -3.28 -0.42 1.12
C ILE A 130 -2.95 -1.74 0.46
N PHE A 131 -3.45 -2.84 1.04
CA PHE A 131 -3.28 -4.18 0.50
C PHE A 131 -4.61 -4.67 -0.07
N ILE A 132 -4.67 -4.91 -1.37
CA ILE A 132 -5.87 -5.38 -2.06
C ILE A 132 -5.70 -6.85 -2.41
N ARG A 133 -6.62 -7.68 -1.94
CA ARG A 133 -6.70 -9.11 -2.23
C ARG A 133 -7.46 -9.37 -3.53
N CYS A 134 -6.83 -9.07 -4.65
CA CYS A 134 -7.33 -9.37 -6.00
C CYS A 134 -6.20 -9.27 -7.01
N THR A 135 -6.46 -9.70 -8.25
CA THR A 135 -5.54 -9.42 -9.36
C THR A 135 -5.64 -7.94 -9.77
N PRO A 136 -4.55 -7.30 -10.27
CA PRO A 136 -4.60 -5.92 -10.75
C PRO A 136 -5.52 -5.68 -11.95
N ALA A 137 -5.95 -6.75 -12.65
CA ALA A 137 -6.89 -6.69 -13.77
C ALA A 137 -8.37 -6.60 -13.33
N GLU A 138 -8.66 -6.82 -12.05
CA GLU A 138 -10.02 -6.80 -11.54
C GLU A 138 -10.51 -5.38 -11.20
N LYS A 139 -11.85 -5.20 -11.24
CA LYS A 139 -12.48 -3.97 -10.80
C LYS A 139 -12.39 -3.87 -9.28
N THR A 140 -12.04 -2.69 -8.77
CA THR A 140 -11.94 -2.42 -7.34
C THR A 140 -12.51 -1.04 -7.01
N GLY A 141 -12.81 -0.77 -5.74
CA GLY A 141 -13.11 0.58 -5.26
C GLY A 141 -11.88 1.45 -4.99
N LEU A 142 -10.69 1.05 -5.47
CA LEU A 142 -9.44 1.74 -5.16
C LEU A 142 -9.47 3.21 -5.62
N ARG A 143 -10.08 3.50 -6.77
CA ARG A 143 -10.21 4.88 -7.26
C ARG A 143 -10.96 5.76 -6.25
N GLN A 144 -12.08 5.26 -5.72
CA GLN A 144 -12.91 5.96 -4.74
C GLN A 144 -12.20 6.08 -3.39
N MET A 145 -11.43 5.06 -2.99
CA MET A 145 -10.61 5.09 -1.79
C MET A 145 -9.52 6.16 -1.87
N LEU A 146 -8.73 6.16 -2.95
CA LEU A 146 -7.64 7.11 -3.17
C LEU A 146 -8.11 8.56 -3.34
N ALA A 147 -9.34 8.77 -3.81
CA ALA A 147 -9.94 10.10 -3.88
C ALA A 147 -10.11 10.76 -2.50
N GLN A 148 -10.07 9.99 -1.42
CA GLN A 148 -10.14 10.49 -0.03
C GLN A 148 -8.76 10.52 0.66
N ILE A 149 -7.71 10.10 -0.02
CA ILE A 149 -6.35 9.92 0.53
C ILE A 149 -5.36 10.72 -0.33
N PRO A 150 -5.16 12.02 -0.04
CA PRO A 150 -4.29 12.87 -0.84
C PRO A 150 -2.78 12.71 -0.55
N TRP A 151 -2.39 12.07 0.56
CA TRP A 151 -0.99 11.88 0.95
C TRP A 151 -0.33 10.64 0.32
N ASP A 152 0.98 10.50 0.50
CA ASP A 152 1.78 9.37 0.02
C ASP A 152 1.16 8.03 0.39
N THR A 153 0.84 7.19 -0.61
CA THR A 153 0.19 5.89 -0.38
C THR A 153 0.73 4.83 -1.32
N GLU A 154 1.17 3.71 -0.78
CA GLU A 154 1.58 2.53 -1.53
C GLU A 154 0.43 1.50 -1.57
N VAL A 155 0.10 1.04 -2.77
CA VAL A 155 -0.96 0.06 -3.00
C VAL A 155 -0.35 -1.23 -3.49
N HIS A 156 -0.63 -2.32 -2.80
CA HIS A 156 -0.12 -3.65 -3.08
C HIS A 156 -1.26 -4.57 -3.51
N PHE A 157 -1.11 -5.22 -4.66
CA PHE A 157 -2.02 -6.28 -5.11
C PHE A 157 -1.46 -7.64 -4.69
N ILE A 158 -2.16 -8.34 -3.81
CA ILE A 158 -1.71 -9.60 -3.20
C ILE A 158 -2.73 -10.72 -3.45
N GLU A 159 -2.24 -11.96 -3.63
CA GLU A 159 -3.11 -13.13 -3.81
C GLU A 159 -3.58 -13.74 -2.48
N ASN A 160 -2.79 -13.60 -1.41
CA ASN A 160 -3.01 -14.30 -0.13
C ASN A 160 -3.25 -13.34 1.04
N LEU A 161 -3.82 -13.88 2.12
CA LEU A 161 -4.22 -13.14 3.33
C LEU A 161 -3.05 -12.61 4.19
N LYS A 162 -1.81 -12.99 3.88
CA LYS A 162 -0.63 -12.65 4.70
C LYS A 162 0.26 -11.66 3.94
N PRO A 163 0.33 -10.39 4.36
CA PRO A 163 1.21 -9.40 3.74
C PRO A 163 2.69 -9.80 3.81
N ASP A 164 3.09 -10.62 4.80
CA ASP A 164 4.50 -10.97 5.04
C ASP A 164 5.03 -12.19 4.25
N THR A 165 4.17 -12.91 3.50
CA THR A 165 4.57 -14.21 2.91
C THR A 165 4.37 -14.37 1.40
N SER A 166 3.70 -13.43 0.72
CA SER A 166 3.54 -13.47 -0.74
C SER A 166 4.04 -12.19 -1.37
N ASP A 167 5.00 -12.30 -2.30
CA ASP A 167 5.42 -11.19 -3.14
C ASP A 167 4.18 -10.64 -3.88
N PRO A 168 3.90 -9.33 -3.81
CA PRO A 168 2.76 -8.75 -4.50
C PRO A 168 2.89 -8.87 -6.02
N GLN A 169 1.77 -9.04 -6.72
CA GLN A 169 1.75 -9.09 -8.19
C GLN A 169 2.09 -7.72 -8.80
N ALA A 170 1.64 -6.65 -8.14
CA ALA A 170 1.89 -5.27 -8.53
C ALA A 170 1.95 -4.38 -7.29
N VAL A 171 2.80 -3.37 -7.34
CA VAL A 171 2.85 -2.29 -6.34
C VAL A 171 2.89 -0.95 -7.06
N LEU A 172 2.07 -0.01 -6.60
CA LEU A 172 1.98 1.34 -7.13
C LEU A 172 2.13 2.33 -5.98
N PHE A 173 2.90 3.39 -6.21
CA PHE A 173 3.06 4.48 -5.25
C PHE A 173 2.26 5.70 -5.73
N TYR A 174 1.35 6.20 -4.91
CA TYR A 174 0.56 7.39 -5.22
C TYR A 174 1.13 8.54 -4.39
N PRO A 175 1.94 9.43 -4.98
CA PRO A 175 2.55 10.53 -4.24
C PRO A 175 1.51 11.46 -3.64
N GLU A 176 1.92 12.26 -2.68
CA GLU A 176 1.09 13.32 -2.13
C GLU A 176 0.73 14.37 -3.19
N TYR A 177 -0.45 14.98 -3.05
CA TYR A 177 -0.81 16.17 -3.80
C TYR A 177 -1.60 17.14 -2.93
N TYR A 178 -1.53 18.42 -3.28
CA TYR A 178 -2.26 19.48 -2.59
C TYR A 178 -3.10 20.29 -3.57
N GLU A 179 -4.22 20.81 -3.06
CA GLU A 179 -5.09 21.72 -3.78
C GLU A 179 -4.98 23.11 -3.16
N ALA A 180 -4.59 24.09 -3.98
CA ALA A 180 -4.55 25.49 -3.62
C ALA A 180 -5.56 26.28 -4.46
N TYR A 181 -5.99 27.43 -3.94
CA TYR A 181 -6.87 28.35 -4.63
C TYR A 181 -6.12 29.67 -4.83
N ASP A 182 -5.76 29.96 -6.08
CA ASP A 182 -5.13 31.22 -6.44
C ASP A 182 -6.21 32.22 -6.86
N GLU A 183 -6.16 33.44 -6.36
CA GLU A 183 -7.05 34.51 -6.84
C GLU A 183 -6.59 34.96 -8.23
N ILE A 184 -7.41 34.69 -9.25
CA ILE A 184 -7.08 34.92 -10.66
C ILE A 184 -7.77 36.15 -11.25
N ALA A 185 -8.67 36.81 -10.50
CA ALA A 185 -9.30 38.05 -10.94
C ALA A 185 -9.75 38.94 -9.77
N PRO A 186 -9.86 40.27 -9.96
CA PRO A 186 -10.25 41.24 -8.92
C PRO A 186 -11.63 41.04 -8.29
N ALA A 187 -12.47 40.18 -8.87
CA ALA A 187 -13.80 39.84 -8.36
C ALA A 187 -13.78 38.64 -7.40
N HIS A 188 -12.63 38.35 -6.77
CA HIS A 188 -12.41 37.16 -5.94
C HIS A 188 -12.75 35.85 -6.67
N ILE A 189 -12.38 35.76 -7.95
CA ILE A 189 -12.46 34.50 -8.70
C ILE A 189 -11.22 33.68 -8.35
N PHE A 190 -11.43 32.49 -7.81
CA PHE A 190 -10.36 31.57 -7.46
C PHE A 190 -10.20 30.48 -8.51
N GLY A 191 -8.99 30.34 -9.03
CA GLY A 191 -8.58 29.19 -9.85
C GLY A 191 -8.08 28.06 -8.94
N ARG A 192 -8.59 26.84 -9.14
CA ARG A 192 -8.04 25.66 -8.48
C ARG A 192 -6.69 25.32 -9.11
N LYS A 193 -5.66 25.27 -8.28
CA LYS A 193 -4.32 24.84 -8.64
C LYS A 193 -4.02 23.54 -7.90
N ILE A 194 -3.56 22.54 -8.66
CA ILE A 194 -3.17 21.25 -8.11
C ILE A 194 -1.64 21.19 -8.18
N ILE A 195 -1.02 20.78 -7.07
CA ILE A 195 0.43 20.64 -6.94
C ILE A 195 0.73 19.18 -6.62
N GLY A 196 1.65 18.57 -7.37
CA GLY A 196 2.08 17.18 -7.20
C GLY A 196 1.41 16.21 -8.18
N GLU A 197 2.16 15.20 -8.58
CA GLU A 197 1.74 14.15 -9.52
C GLU A 197 0.83 13.10 -8.91
N GLY A 198 0.70 13.14 -7.59
CA GLY A 198 -0.27 12.35 -6.85
C GLY A 198 -1.68 12.45 -7.43
N PHE A 199 -2.08 13.63 -7.91
CA PHE A 199 -3.40 13.83 -8.49
C PHE A 199 -3.55 13.09 -9.82
N ARG A 200 -2.59 13.24 -10.74
CA ARG A 200 -2.59 12.57 -12.05
C ARG A 200 -2.55 11.06 -11.89
N ALA A 201 -1.69 10.54 -11.00
CA ALA A 201 -1.62 9.12 -10.67
C ALA A 201 -2.98 8.55 -10.25
N ARG A 202 -3.75 9.30 -9.42
CA ARG A 202 -5.10 8.90 -8.97
C ARG A 202 -6.18 9.00 -10.04
N GLN A 203 -5.89 9.55 -11.22
CA GLN A 203 -6.79 9.52 -12.38
C GLN A 203 -6.54 8.35 -13.32
N CYS A 204 -5.47 7.56 -13.13
CA CYS A 204 -5.08 6.45 -14.01
C CYS A 204 -5.95 5.20 -13.80
N PHE A 205 -7.24 5.32 -14.10
CA PHE A 205 -8.23 4.26 -13.98
C PHE A 205 -9.16 4.23 -15.19
N GLU A 206 -9.44 3.03 -15.69
CA GLU A 206 -10.47 2.77 -16.70
C GLU A 206 -11.50 1.80 -16.12
N ASN A 207 -12.78 2.19 -16.06
CA ASN A 207 -13.86 1.35 -15.54
C ASN A 207 -13.58 0.74 -14.13
N ASN A 208 -12.93 1.52 -13.25
CA ASN A 208 -12.49 1.11 -11.90
C ASN A 208 -11.41 0.01 -11.88
N ILE A 209 -10.70 -0.18 -12.98
CA ILE A 209 -9.47 -0.98 -13.09
C ILE A 209 -8.30 0.00 -13.23
N VAL A 210 -7.16 -0.29 -12.62
CA VAL A 210 -5.97 0.55 -12.77
C VAL A 210 -5.46 0.48 -14.22
N ASP A 211 -5.27 1.63 -14.84
CA ASP A 211 -4.60 1.72 -16.14
C ASP A 211 -3.09 1.94 -15.92
N PHE A 212 -2.34 0.84 -15.87
CA PHE A 212 -0.89 0.85 -15.68
C PHE A 212 -0.15 1.60 -16.81
N SER A 213 -0.67 1.56 -18.04
CA SER A 213 -0.05 2.25 -19.18
C SER A 213 -0.20 3.75 -19.06
N GLN A 214 -1.37 4.25 -18.64
CA GLN A 214 -1.55 5.67 -18.33
C GLN A 214 -0.77 6.09 -17.10
N TYR A 215 -0.73 5.25 -16.07
CA TYR A 215 0.07 5.51 -14.88
C TYR A 215 1.54 5.68 -15.23
N ASP A 216 2.11 4.80 -16.05
CA ASP A 216 3.52 4.90 -16.46
C ASP A 216 3.83 6.14 -17.32
N LYS A 217 2.82 6.71 -17.99
CA LYS A 217 2.97 7.94 -18.79
C LYS A 217 3.10 9.21 -17.94
N ILE A 218 2.80 9.17 -16.64
CA ILE A 218 2.98 10.34 -15.75
C ILE A 218 4.47 10.64 -15.51
N PHE A 219 5.32 9.60 -15.55
CA PHE A 219 6.68 9.67 -15.04
C PHE A 219 7.56 10.76 -15.69
N PRO A 220 7.53 10.99 -17.02
CA PRO A 220 8.33 12.06 -17.61
C PRO A 220 7.99 13.46 -17.08
N GLN A 221 6.70 13.71 -16.81
CA GLN A 221 6.28 14.98 -16.22
C GLN A 221 6.57 15.02 -14.72
N ALA A 222 6.44 13.88 -14.02
CA ALA A 222 6.85 13.75 -12.63
C ALA A 222 8.32 14.12 -12.43
N CYS A 223 9.21 13.76 -13.35
CA CYS A 223 10.62 14.14 -13.29
C CYS A 223 10.87 15.67 -13.27
N VAL A 224 9.88 16.48 -13.64
CA VAL A 224 9.96 17.95 -13.61
C VAL A 224 9.45 18.52 -12.27
N GLU A 225 8.45 17.89 -11.66
CA GLU A 225 7.69 18.45 -10.53
C GLU A 225 8.02 17.79 -9.19
N GLU A 226 8.34 16.49 -9.20
CA GLU A 226 8.48 15.67 -8.00
C GLU A 226 9.91 15.60 -7.46
N SER A 227 10.01 15.27 -6.18
CA SER A 227 11.30 15.04 -5.53
C SER A 227 12.00 13.77 -6.05
N GLU A 228 13.33 13.74 -6.00
CA GLU A 228 14.11 12.54 -6.36
C GLU A 228 13.72 11.32 -5.52
N ARG A 229 13.30 11.53 -4.26
CA ARG A 229 12.81 10.47 -3.38
C ARG A 229 11.52 9.86 -3.90
N THR A 230 10.53 10.70 -4.25
CA THR A 230 9.27 10.28 -4.86
C THR A 230 9.51 9.51 -6.15
N LEU A 231 10.36 10.03 -7.02
CA LEU A 231 10.66 9.45 -8.33
C LEU A 231 11.41 8.12 -8.21
N CYS A 232 12.35 8.01 -7.27
CA CYS A 232 13.00 6.75 -6.96
C CYS A 232 12.00 5.69 -6.46
N GLN A 233 11.04 6.06 -5.61
CA GLN A 233 10.03 5.13 -5.11
C GLN A 233 9.10 4.65 -6.23
N LEU A 234 8.61 5.57 -7.08
CA LEU A 234 7.80 5.26 -8.27
C LEU A 234 8.53 4.26 -9.18
N ALA A 235 9.76 4.61 -9.56
CA ALA A 235 10.58 3.79 -10.45
C ALA A 235 10.89 2.42 -9.83
N TYR A 236 11.22 2.38 -8.54
CA TYR A 236 11.56 1.16 -7.82
C TYR A 236 10.39 0.19 -7.83
N ASN A 237 9.21 0.64 -7.41
CA ASN A 237 8.01 -0.20 -7.33
C ASN A 237 7.62 -0.77 -8.70
N ARG A 238 7.67 0.06 -9.75
CA ARG A 238 7.35 -0.39 -11.11
C ARG A 238 8.35 -1.41 -11.64
N LEU A 239 9.64 -1.29 -11.32
CA LEU A 239 10.66 -2.25 -11.75
C LEU A 239 10.63 -3.55 -10.92
N ARG A 240 10.41 -3.45 -9.61
CA ARG A 240 10.36 -4.61 -8.70
C ARG A 240 9.14 -5.47 -8.95
N TYR A 241 8.02 -4.85 -9.32
CA TYR A 241 6.73 -5.50 -9.59
C TYR A 241 6.16 -5.07 -10.96
N PRO A 242 6.75 -5.56 -12.07
CA PRO A 242 6.54 -5.03 -13.42
C PRO A 242 5.25 -5.52 -14.10
N TYR A 243 4.11 -5.38 -13.43
CA TYR A 243 2.81 -5.70 -14.03
C TYR A 243 2.49 -4.73 -15.17
N HIS A 244 2.26 -5.27 -16.37
CA HIS A 244 1.94 -4.51 -17.60
C HIS A 244 2.92 -3.35 -17.90
N LEU A 245 4.19 -3.48 -17.50
CA LEU A 245 5.21 -2.46 -17.74
C LEU A 245 5.76 -2.54 -19.17
N SER A 246 5.65 -1.45 -19.93
CA SER A 246 6.24 -1.38 -21.27
C SER A 246 7.76 -1.29 -21.23
N GLU A 247 8.45 -1.79 -22.25
CA GLU A 247 9.92 -1.69 -22.34
C GLU A 247 10.42 -0.24 -22.38
N THR A 248 9.65 0.67 -22.97
CA THR A 248 9.95 2.11 -22.99
C THR A 248 9.94 2.68 -21.57
N SER A 249 8.86 2.45 -20.83
CA SER A 249 8.71 2.93 -19.44
C SER A 249 9.73 2.27 -18.52
N LYS A 250 9.96 0.95 -18.67
CA LYS A 250 10.99 0.20 -17.96
C LYS A 250 12.37 0.84 -18.11
N THR A 251 12.74 1.20 -19.34
CA THR A 251 14.01 1.87 -19.64
C THR A 251 14.09 3.24 -18.97
N GLN A 252 13.00 4.02 -18.98
CA GLN A 252 12.95 5.32 -18.30
C GLN A 252 13.17 5.19 -16.80
N TYR A 253 12.44 4.29 -16.13
CA TYR A 253 12.61 4.02 -14.70
C TYR A 253 14.02 3.52 -14.37
N ALA A 254 14.55 2.57 -15.15
CA ALA A 254 15.86 2.00 -14.93
C ALA A 254 16.97 3.05 -15.07
N ASN A 255 16.90 3.92 -16.08
CA ASN A 255 17.85 5.01 -16.27
C ASN A 255 17.79 6.04 -15.12
N TYR A 256 16.59 6.30 -14.60
CA TYR A 256 16.41 7.21 -13.48
C TYR A 256 17.07 6.64 -12.21
N ILE A 257 16.79 5.37 -11.85
CA ILE A 257 17.44 4.71 -10.72
C ILE A 257 18.95 4.58 -10.93
N PHE A 258 19.41 4.32 -12.15
CA PHE A 258 20.83 4.25 -12.45
C PHE A 258 21.56 5.54 -12.06
N THR A 259 20.91 6.68 -12.29
CA THR A 259 21.43 8.01 -11.97
C THR A 259 21.28 8.33 -10.49
N HIS A 260 20.07 8.19 -9.91
CA HIS A 260 19.72 8.68 -8.57
C HIS A 260 19.65 7.59 -7.48
N GLY A 261 20.02 6.35 -7.79
CA GLY A 261 19.85 5.16 -6.93
C GLY A 261 20.60 5.19 -5.60
N GLU A 262 21.45 6.19 -5.35
CA GLU A 262 21.99 6.48 -4.02
C GLU A 262 20.89 6.60 -2.97
N ILE A 263 19.76 7.24 -3.32
CA ILE A 263 18.62 7.48 -2.41
C ILE A 263 18.04 6.15 -1.92
N LEU A 264 17.76 5.23 -2.85
CA LEU A 264 17.25 3.89 -2.51
C LEU A 264 18.28 3.10 -1.70
N CYS A 265 19.56 3.17 -2.06
CA CYS A 265 20.61 2.50 -1.30
C CYS A 265 20.64 3.00 0.16
N ARG A 266 20.57 4.32 0.37
CA ARG A 266 20.55 4.91 1.71
C ARG A 266 19.34 4.44 2.51
N GLN A 267 18.15 4.47 1.92
CA GLN A 267 16.91 4.00 2.54
C GLN A 267 17.01 2.52 2.91
N PHE A 268 17.32 1.65 1.95
CA PHE A 268 17.36 0.20 2.18
C PHE A 268 18.43 -0.20 3.20
N ILE A 269 19.56 0.50 3.25
CA ILE A 269 20.60 0.26 4.27
C ILE A 269 20.14 0.73 5.66
N GLN A 270 19.52 1.91 5.78
CA GLN A 270 19.02 2.43 7.06
C GLN A 270 17.95 1.53 7.67
N PHE A 271 17.04 1.00 6.84
CA PHE A 271 15.96 0.10 7.27
C PHE A 271 16.32 -1.39 7.16
N LYS A 272 17.56 -1.73 6.83
CA LYS A 272 18.08 -3.11 6.70
C LYS A 272 17.27 -4.00 5.75
N GLN A 273 16.79 -3.43 4.65
CA GLN A 273 16.02 -4.09 3.61
C GLN A 273 16.94 -4.81 2.61
N LEU A 274 17.45 -5.99 2.99
CA LEU A 274 18.43 -6.73 2.19
C LEU A 274 17.92 -7.11 0.81
N ASN A 275 16.71 -7.67 0.72
CA ASN A 275 16.17 -8.19 -0.54
C ASN A 275 16.02 -7.07 -1.59
N ASP A 276 15.50 -5.93 -1.18
CA ASP A 276 15.31 -4.76 -2.04
C ASP A 276 16.65 -4.18 -2.51
N LEU A 277 17.64 -4.11 -1.61
CA LEU A 277 18.99 -3.69 -1.96
C LEU A 277 19.64 -4.64 -2.97
N LEU A 278 19.55 -5.96 -2.73
CA LEU A 278 20.13 -6.96 -3.62
C LEU A 278 19.44 -6.96 -4.99
N PHE A 279 18.14 -6.69 -5.06
CA PHE A 279 17.42 -6.51 -6.33
C PHE A 279 18.06 -5.42 -7.20
N LEU A 280 18.39 -4.25 -6.63
CA LEU A 280 19.04 -3.16 -7.37
C LEU A 280 20.38 -3.61 -8.01
N PHE A 281 21.15 -4.43 -7.28
CA PHE A 281 22.38 -5.00 -7.82
C PHE A 281 22.08 -6.03 -8.90
N GLN A 282 21.21 -7.00 -8.63
CA GLN A 282 20.88 -8.10 -9.56
C GLN A 282 20.41 -7.57 -10.92
N GLU A 283 19.52 -6.59 -10.91
CA GLU A 283 18.97 -5.95 -12.12
C GLU A 283 19.90 -4.87 -12.72
N LYS A 284 21.10 -4.69 -12.15
CA LYS A 284 22.11 -3.72 -12.61
C LYS A 284 21.57 -2.29 -12.70
N LEU A 285 20.71 -1.92 -11.75
CA LEU A 285 20.05 -0.62 -11.69
C LEU A 285 20.93 0.46 -11.06
N LEU A 286 22.16 0.17 -10.66
CA LEU A 286 23.05 1.11 -9.98
C LEU A 286 24.26 1.45 -10.83
N SER A 287 24.58 2.74 -10.94
CA SER A 287 25.86 3.19 -11.48
C SER A 287 27.03 2.65 -10.64
N PRO A 288 28.27 2.62 -11.18
CA PRO A 288 29.45 2.24 -10.41
C PRO A 288 29.66 3.11 -9.16
N GLN A 289 29.30 4.39 -9.23
CA GLN A 289 29.37 5.34 -8.11
C GLN A 289 28.36 4.98 -7.03
N ASN A 290 27.08 4.78 -7.39
CA ASN A 290 26.02 4.40 -6.45
C ASN A 290 26.30 3.02 -5.82
N SER A 291 26.81 2.08 -6.61
CA SER A 291 27.25 0.77 -6.16
C SER A 291 28.41 0.81 -5.17
N GLN A 292 29.31 1.79 -5.29
CA GLN A 292 30.42 1.98 -4.35
C GLN A 292 29.93 2.69 -3.08
N PHE A 293 29.07 3.69 -3.23
CA PHE A 293 28.41 4.36 -2.12
C PHE A 293 27.69 3.36 -1.21
N ALA A 294 26.86 2.48 -1.79
CA ALA A 294 26.09 1.49 -1.02
C ALA A 294 26.98 0.59 -0.15
N LEU A 295 28.11 0.13 -0.70
CA LEU A 295 29.05 -0.72 0.05
C LEU A 295 29.71 0.05 1.19
N THR A 296 30.18 1.27 0.93
CA THR A 296 30.79 2.13 1.95
C THR A 296 29.79 2.47 3.05
N PHE A 297 28.56 2.84 2.69
CA PHE A 297 27.54 3.24 3.64
C PHE A 297 27.03 2.05 4.49
N ALA A 298 26.88 0.86 3.92
CA ALA A 298 26.57 -0.36 4.66
C ALA A 298 27.68 -0.69 5.68
N ALA A 299 28.94 -0.49 5.32
CA ALA A 299 30.07 -0.71 6.23
C ALA A 299 30.10 0.31 7.36
N GLN A 300 29.86 1.60 7.05
CA GLN A 300 29.80 2.67 8.04
C GLN A 300 28.65 2.48 9.05
N THR A 301 27.51 1.97 8.59
CA THR A 301 26.36 1.63 9.45
C THR A 301 26.51 0.29 10.17
N SER A 302 27.66 -0.37 10.03
CA SER A 302 27.97 -1.68 10.65
C SER A 302 26.98 -2.79 10.29
N TRP A 303 26.36 -2.74 9.11
CA TRP A 303 25.45 -3.78 8.64
C TRP A 303 26.21 -4.86 7.86
N SER A 304 26.81 -5.81 8.59
CA SER A 304 27.67 -6.86 8.02
C SER A 304 26.97 -7.74 6.97
N GLU A 305 25.70 -8.06 7.19
CA GLU A 305 24.87 -8.83 6.26
C GLU A 305 24.71 -8.11 4.92
N GLY A 306 24.39 -6.80 4.95
CA GLY A 306 24.31 -5.97 3.75
C GLY A 306 25.63 -5.93 2.98
N CYS A 307 26.76 -5.71 3.67
CA CYS A 307 28.09 -5.73 3.05
C CYS A 307 28.39 -7.07 2.36
N ALA A 308 28.15 -8.19 3.05
CA ALA A 308 28.38 -9.52 2.50
C ALA A 308 27.49 -9.78 1.28
N GLY A 309 26.21 -9.38 1.34
CA GLY A 309 25.27 -9.48 0.24
C GLY A 309 25.72 -8.71 -1.00
N ILE A 310 26.12 -7.45 -0.84
CA ILE A 310 26.63 -6.60 -1.94
C ILE A 310 27.88 -7.23 -2.58
N LEU A 311 28.85 -7.64 -1.76
CA LEU A 311 30.10 -8.24 -2.26
C LEU A 311 29.85 -9.52 -3.04
N ARG A 312 28.96 -10.39 -2.54
CA ARG A 312 28.56 -11.61 -3.23
C ARG A 312 27.93 -11.31 -4.58
N GLN A 313 27.02 -10.34 -4.66
CA GLN A 313 26.40 -9.97 -5.95
C GLN A 313 27.42 -9.40 -6.94
N LYS A 314 28.32 -8.52 -6.49
CA LYS A 314 29.41 -8.00 -7.35
C LYS A 314 30.33 -9.12 -7.86
N GLN A 315 30.58 -10.16 -7.07
CA GLN A 315 31.36 -11.33 -7.52
C GLN A 315 30.62 -12.13 -8.60
N LEU A 316 29.32 -12.41 -8.39
CA LEU A 316 28.50 -13.14 -9.37
C LEU A 316 28.45 -12.42 -10.71
N GLN A 317 28.40 -11.09 -10.72
CA GLN A 317 28.41 -10.29 -11.95
C GLN A 317 29.74 -10.30 -12.71
N LYS A 318 30.85 -10.59 -12.02
CA LYS A 318 32.20 -10.66 -12.62
C LYS A 318 32.53 -12.05 -13.18
N GLN A 319 31.76 -13.09 -12.83
CA GLN A 319 31.99 -14.42 -13.39
C GLN A 319 31.54 -14.46 -14.87
N PRO A 320 32.41 -14.85 -15.81
CA PRO A 320 31.98 -15.04 -17.19
C PRO A 320 30.91 -16.15 -17.22
N LYS A 321 29.78 -15.89 -17.90
CA LYS A 321 28.79 -16.95 -18.21
C LYS A 321 29.57 -18.13 -18.79
N GLN A 322 29.57 -19.29 -18.12
CA GLN A 322 30.15 -20.50 -18.67
C GLN A 322 29.49 -20.73 -20.04
N ARG A 323 30.29 -20.67 -21.11
CA ARG A 323 29.87 -21.19 -22.41
C ARG A 323 29.47 -22.64 -22.19
N THR A 324 28.21 -22.97 -22.45
CA THR A 324 27.77 -24.35 -22.62
C THR A 324 28.72 -24.99 -23.64
N LYS A 325 29.56 -25.93 -23.17
CA LYS A 325 30.48 -26.69 -24.01
C LYS A 325 29.64 -27.63 -24.89
N TYR A 326 29.74 -27.42 -26.20
CA TYR A 326 29.64 -28.39 -27.30
C TYR A 326 28.65 -29.55 -27.11
N GLU A 327 27.53 -29.49 -27.83
CA GLU A 327 26.89 -30.71 -28.34
C GLU A 327 27.90 -31.39 -29.27
N PHE A 328 28.28 -32.62 -28.94
CA PHE A 328 28.96 -33.49 -29.88
C PHE A 328 27.91 -33.90 -30.91
N ASP A 329 28.15 -33.55 -32.18
CA ASP A 329 27.54 -34.27 -33.30
C ASP A 329 28.04 -35.71 -33.23
N ASP A 330 27.19 -36.62 -32.72
CA ASP A 330 27.39 -38.05 -32.88
C ASP A 330 26.76 -38.49 -34.21
N PHE A 331 27.66 -38.68 -35.19
CA PHE A 331 27.69 -39.59 -36.34
C PHE A 331 26.48 -39.74 -37.28
#